data_AF-A0A927ST80-F1
#
_entry.id   AF-A0A927ST80-F1
#
_cell.length_a   1.000
_cell.length_b   1.000
_cell.length_c   1.000
_cell.angle_alpha   90.00
_cell.angle_beta   90.00
_cell.angle_gamma   90.00
#
_symmetry.space_group_name_H-M   'P 1'
#
loop_
_entity.id
_entity.type
_entity.pdbx_description
1 polymer ?
#
loop_
_entity_poly.entity_id
_entity_poly.type
_entity_poly.pdbx_seq_one_letter_code
_entity_poly.pdbx_strand_id
1 'polypeptide(L)'
;MKALKQLPEIADRQLGGLEADARLLARIKINAAEGSRQSYRTAPRWQVAMAVCCALVLCIGGAVWANDPGNGPAPAAVTANLIDSHAAGTTVVTEAPPALSDLPANSITMSSAAKRSGETLFATGQGNSFPLIMVNGATYRMLTYPDGISSSLLGRELGLVNEYNLEPALGSGNIVSNAAGPGEPVFAVEGMEGAMVAAKVDGSLRVFQRISYSGTATIGDEELGDTLCEPDQVDWIMLDGDTVSGKAARKLMKVLLDDADFHSTAVSGTGSLQIGLTNGLVLQLLVGDDVISACGSWSCPGFFEAFDEAE
;
A
#
# COMPACT_ATOMS: atom_id res chain seq x y z
N MET A 1 4.94 6.62 65.54
CA MET A 1 5.81 7.38 64.61
C MET A 1 6.93 6.56 63.95
N LYS A 2 7.00 5.21 64.09
CA LYS A 2 8.00 4.38 63.38
C LYS A 2 7.55 3.84 62.01
N ALA A 3 6.24 3.87 61.71
CA ALA A 3 5.68 3.29 60.49
C ALA A 3 5.79 4.18 59.23
N LEU A 4 6.17 5.46 59.38
CA LEU A 4 6.25 6.41 58.25
C LEU A 4 7.65 6.51 57.63
N LYS A 5 8.69 5.97 58.28
CA LYS A 5 10.08 5.99 57.76
C LYS A 5 10.42 4.80 56.85
N GLN A 6 9.55 3.81 56.74
CA GLN A 6 9.78 2.58 55.96
C GLN A 6 9.06 2.55 54.61
N LEU A 7 8.26 3.57 54.28
CA LEU A 7 7.55 3.65 53.00
C LEU A 7 8.47 3.62 51.76
N PRO A 8 9.64 4.29 51.74
CA PRO A 8 10.53 4.24 50.57
C PRO A 8 11.12 2.84 50.34
N GLU A 9 11.50 2.14 51.42
CA GLU A 9 12.10 0.81 51.38
C GLU A 9 11.07 -0.28 51.01
N ILE A 10 9.79 -0.07 51.37
CA ILE A 10 8.68 -0.94 50.97
C ILE A 10 8.29 -0.69 49.51
N ALA A 11 8.35 0.57 49.03
CA ALA A 11 8.09 0.92 47.65
C ALA A 11 9.15 0.30 46.71
N ASP A 12 10.44 0.40 47.04
CA ASP A 12 11.53 -0.23 46.26
C ASP A 12 11.43 -1.76 46.23
N ARG A 13 11.00 -2.38 47.33
CA ARG A 13 10.88 -3.85 47.42
C ARG A 13 9.62 -4.39 46.73
N GLN A 14 8.55 -3.59 46.59
CA GLN A 14 7.31 -4.02 45.92
C GLN A 14 7.24 -3.64 44.43
N LEU A 15 7.98 -2.62 43.99
CA LEU A 15 8.01 -2.16 42.59
C LEU A 15 9.22 -2.67 41.80
N GLY A 16 10.08 -3.50 42.41
CA GLY A 16 11.02 -4.36 41.69
C GLY A 16 11.94 -3.65 40.70
N GLY A 17 12.32 -2.39 40.96
CA GLY A 17 13.19 -1.64 40.05
C GLY A 17 12.62 -1.46 38.64
N LEU A 18 11.29 -1.39 38.50
CA LEU A 18 10.64 -0.99 37.25
C LEU A 18 10.95 0.50 36.99
N GLU A 19 12.10 0.74 36.35
CA GLU A 19 12.33 1.98 35.65
C GLU A 19 11.23 2.13 34.59
N ALA A 20 10.61 3.31 34.52
CA ALA A 20 9.57 3.58 33.54
C ALA A 20 10.22 3.53 32.14
N ASP A 21 10.21 2.35 31.54
CA ASP A 21 10.78 2.09 30.22
C ASP A 21 10.15 3.04 29.19
N ALA A 22 10.92 3.42 28.17
CA ALA A 22 10.47 4.29 27.08
C ALA A 22 9.15 3.79 26.47
N ARG A 23 8.94 2.46 26.49
CA ARG A 23 7.70 1.76 26.11
C ARG A 23 6.48 2.16 26.94
N LEU A 24 6.63 2.32 28.26
CA LEU A 24 5.52 2.76 29.13
C LEU A 24 5.20 4.23 28.86
N LEU A 25 6.22 5.06 28.66
CA LEU A 25 6.05 6.48 28.37
C LEU A 25 5.39 6.71 27.01
N ALA A 26 5.78 5.96 25.98
CA ALA A 26 5.10 5.96 24.68
C ALA A 26 3.63 5.59 24.83
N ARG A 27 3.33 4.51 25.57
CA ARG A 27 1.95 4.08 25.83
C ARG A 27 1.13 5.10 26.60
N ILE A 28 1.75 5.84 27.52
CA ILE A 28 1.09 6.95 28.26
C ILE A 28 0.82 8.14 27.32
N LYS A 29 1.77 8.52 26.48
CA LYS A 29 1.60 9.62 25.50
C LYS A 29 0.47 9.31 24.51
N ILE A 30 0.40 8.08 23.99
CA ILE A 30 -0.63 7.64 23.05
C ILE A 30 -2.01 7.66 23.73
N ASN A 31 -2.16 7.06 24.91
CA ASN A 31 -3.42 7.08 25.66
C ASN A 31 -3.86 8.51 26.05
N ALA A 32 -2.91 9.41 26.31
CA ALA A 32 -3.21 10.82 26.62
C ALA A 32 -3.67 11.61 25.38
N ALA A 33 -3.12 11.32 24.20
CA ALA A 33 -3.57 11.89 22.93
C ALA A 33 -4.99 11.43 22.58
N GLU A 34 -5.29 10.13 22.76
CA GLU A 34 -6.61 9.56 22.47
C GLU A 34 -7.69 9.96 23.49
N GLY A 35 -7.35 10.03 24.78
CA GLY A 35 -8.29 10.40 25.83
C GLY A 35 -8.87 11.82 25.70
N SER A 36 -8.21 12.71 24.94
CA SER A 36 -8.72 14.06 24.64
C SER A 36 -9.80 14.07 23.55
N ARG A 37 -9.88 13.03 22.70
CA ARG A 37 -10.80 12.95 21.56
C ARG A 37 -12.06 12.13 21.83
N GLN A 38 -12.11 11.33 22.90
CA GLN A 38 -13.30 10.57 23.29
C GLN A 38 -14.32 11.43 24.06
N SER A 39 -14.90 12.42 23.39
CA SER A 39 -16.25 12.84 23.72
C SER A 39 -17.21 11.74 23.26
N TYR A 40 -17.73 10.95 24.20
CA TYR A 40 -18.81 9.99 23.95
C TYR A 40 -20.02 10.73 23.35
N ARG A 41 -20.12 10.78 22.02
CA ARG A 41 -21.31 11.24 21.30
C ARG A 41 -22.30 10.08 21.25
N THR A 42 -23.19 10.02 22.23
CA THR A 42 -24.41 9.21 22.13
C THR A 42 -25.30 9.83 21.04
N ALA A 43 -25.36 9.21 19.87
CA ALA A 43 -26.29 9.62 18.82
C ALA A 43 -27.74 9.34 19.26
N PRO A 44 -28.65 10.33 19.20
CA PRO A 44 -30.04 10.11 19.59
C PRO A 44 -30.78 9.30 18.51
N ARG A 45 -31.61 8.35 18.97
CA ARG A 45 -32.38 7.34 18.21
C ARG A 45 -33.36 7.92 17.14
N TRP A 46 -33.36 9.24 16.92
CA TRP A 46 -34.26 9.91 15.99
C TRP A 46 -33.76 9.96 14.54
N GLN A 47 -32.45 9.78 14.31
CA GLN A 47 -31.88 9.76 12.96
C GLN A 47 -32.18 8.47 12.18
N VAL A 48 -32.46 7.37 12.87
CA VAL A 48 -32.78 6.07 12.25
C VAL A 48 -34.18 6.07 11.62
N ALA A 49 -35.12 6.88 12.14
CA ALA A 49 -36.49 6.96 11.62
C ALA A 49 -36.59 7.72 10.28
N MET A 50 -35.71 8.69 10.02
CA MET A 50 -35.72 9.48 8.78
C MET A 50 -35.14 8.74 7.56
N ALA A 51 -34.22 7.79 7.78
CA ALA A 51 -33.62 7.01 6.70
C ALA A 51 -34.62 6.01 6.06
N VAL A 52 -35.59 5.50 6.83
CA VAL A 52 -36.57 4.53 6.35
C VAL A 52 -37.63 5.16 5.43
N CYS A 53 -37.96 6.45 5.61
CA CYS A 53 -38.91 7.15 4.74
C CYS A 53 -38.33 7.49 3.35
N CYS A 54 -37.02 7.70 3.23
CA CYS A 54 -36.39 8.00 1.93
C CYS A 54 -36.32 6.77 1.00
N ALA A 55 -36.24 5.56 1.57
CA ALA A 55 -36.19 4.32 0.80
C ALA A 55 -37.54 3.95 0.14
N LEU A 56 -38.67 4.30 0.77
CA LEU A 56 -40.00 3.96 0.24
C LEU A 56 -40.47 4.87 -0.90
N VAL A 57 -39.97 6.10 -0.99
CA VAL A 57 -40.33 7.04 -2.07
C VAL A 57 -39.60 6.70 -3.38
N LEU A 58 -38.38 6.16 -3.32
CA LEU A 58 -37.62 5.75 -4.52
C LEU A 58 -38.16 4.46 -5.18
N CYS A 59 -38.77 3.56 -4.41
CA CYS A 59 -39.32 2.30 -4.95
C CYS A 59 -40.64 2.45 -5.71
N ILE A 60 -41.32 3.60 -5.62
CA ILE A 60 -42.58 3.86 -6.35
C ILE A 60 -42.33 4.77 -7.58
N GLY A 61 -41.22 5.53 -7.62
CA GLY A 61 -40.88 6.41 -8.74
C GLY A 61 -40.22 5.74 -9.95
N GLY A 62 -39.68 4.52 -9.81
CA GLY A 62 -38.94 3.82 -10.86
C GLY A 62 -39.78 3.01 -11.86
N ALA A 63 -41.08 2.84 -11.61
CA ALA A 63 -41.91 1.87 -12.36
C ALA A 63 -42.72 2.48 -13.54
N VAL A 64 -42.49 3.74 -13.93
CA VAL A 64 -43.30 4.43 -14.96
C VAL A 64 -42.54 4.72 -16.27
N TRP A 65 -41.24 4.42 -16.38
CA TRP A 65 -40.44 4.79 -17.56
C TRP A 65 -39.96 3.61 -18.42
N ALA A 66 -40.66 2.49 -18.39
CA ALA A 66 -40.39 1.36 -19.28
C ALA A 66 -41.69 0.89 -19.94
N ASN A 67 -42.14 1.61 -20.97
CA ASN A 67 -42.99 1.12 -22.07
C ASN A 67 -43.20 2.24 -23.11
N ASP A 68 -42.48 2.22 -24.23
CA ASP A 68 -43.00 1.83 -25.56
C ASP A 68 -41.91 1.94 -26.66
N PRO A 69 -42.02 1.18 -27.77
CA PRO A 69 -41.00 1.00 -28.81
C PRO A 69 -41.20 1.91 -30.04
N GLY A 70 -40.13 2.20 -30.79
CA GLY A 70 -40.28 2.84 -32.12
C GLY A 70 -39.05 3.52 -32.72
N ASN A 71 -38.25 2.75 -33.45
CA ASN A 71 -37.77 3.02 -34.82
C ASN A 71 -37.26 4.43 -35.27
N GLY A 72 -35.93 4.64 -35.17
CA GLY A 72 -35.03 5.36 -36.10
C GLY A 72 -35.09 6.90 -36.26
N PRO A 73 -34.12 7.58 -36.92
CA PRO A 73 -32.75 7.20 -37.32
C PRO A 73 -31.65 8.06 -36.64
N ALA A 74 -30.39 7.60 -36.76
CA ALA A 74 -29.18 8.20 -36.20
C ALA A 74 -28.75 9.54 -36.84
N PRO A 75 -28.03 10.41 -36.09
CA PRO A 75 -27.08 11.35 -36.68
C PRO A 75 -25.64 11.13 -36.18
N ALA A 76 -24.75 11.03 -37.18
CA ALA A 76 -23.33 11.42 -37.24
C ALA A 76 -22.46 11.33 -35.98
N ALA A 77 -21.61 10.31 -35.96
CA ALA A 77 -20.39 10.26 -35.16
C ALA A 77 -19.43 11.38 -35.59
N VAL A 78 -19.01 12.21 -34.63
CA VAL A 78 -17.86 13.11 -34.79
C VAL A 78 -16.61 12.30 -34.44
N THR A 79 -15.95 11.77 -35.47
CA THR A 79 -14.64 11.16 -35.39
C THR A 79 -13.58 12.22 -35.13
N ALA A 80 -13.00 12.24 -33.93
CA ALA A 80 -11.69 12.84 -33.70
C ALA A 80 -10.62 11.82 -34.12
N ASN A 81 -10.33 11.79 -35.41
CA ASN A 81 -9.20 11.03 -35.97
C ASN A 81 -7.90 11.78 -35.65
N LEU A 82 -7.03 11.18 -34.84
CA LEU A 82 -5.64 11.60 -34.64
C LEU A 82 -4.69 10.42 -34.91
N ILE A 83 -4.85 9.77 -36.07
CA ILE A 83 -3.82 8.89 -36.66
C ILE A 83 -3.98 8.98 -38.18
N ASP A 84 -3.03 9.63 -38.86
CA ASP A 84 -2.92 9.59 -40.33
C ASP A 84 -2.43 8.21 -40.77
N SER A 85 -3.31 7.47 -41.47
CA SER A 85 -2.94 6.23 -42.13
C SER A 85 -2.42 6.54 -43.54
N HIS A 86 -1.13 6.32 -43.77
CA HIS A 86 -0.52 6.41 -45.10
C HIS A 86 -0.69 5.09 -45.88
N ALA A 87 -1.14 5.21 -47.14
CA ALA A 87 -1.29 4.08 -48.06
C ALA A 87 0.08 3.55 -48.55
N ALA A 88 0.17 2.23 -48.71
CA ALA A 88 1.34 1.51 -49.16
C ALA A 88 1.66 1.78 -50.64
N GLY A 89 2.89 2.24 -50.93
CA GLY A 89 3.38 2.37 -52.30
C GLY A 89 4.61 3.26 -52.45
N THR A 90 5.78 2.62 -52.50
CA THR A 90 7.06 3.13 -53.05
C THR A 90 7.66 4.41 -52.47
N THR A 91 8.40 4.27 -51.37
CA THR A 91 9.68 4.96 -51.16
C THR A 91 10.65 4.01 -50.45
N VAL A 92 11.91 4.03 -50.89
CA VAL A 92 12.98 3.13 -50.48
C VAL A 92 13.29 3.32 -49.00
N VAL A 93 13.19 2.23 -48.21
CA VAL A 93 13.66 2.18 -46.83
C VAL A 93 15.18 2.17 -46.85
N THR A 94 15.81 3.18 -46.24
CA THR A 94 17.18 3.05 -45.74
C THR A 94 17.30 3.81 -44.42
N GLU A 95 16.61 3.31 -43.41
CA GLU A 95 17.03 3.51 -42.03
C GLU A 95 16.54 2.32 -41.22
N ALA A 96 17.50 1.59 -40.63
CA ALA A 96 17.21 0.45 -39.78
C ALA A 96 16.49 0.91 -38.51
N PRO A 97 15.65 0.08 -37.87
CA PRO A 97 15.15 0.37 -36.53
C PRO A 97 16.36 0.64 -35.61
N PRO A 98 16.30 1.62 -34.70
CA PRO A 98 17.42 1.91 -33.81
C PRO A 98 17.77 0.63 -33.05
N ALA A 99 19.00 0.16 -33.25
CA ALA A 99 19.49 -1.05 -32.61
C ALA A 99 19.95 -0.70 -31.19
N LEU A 100 19.94 -1.68 -30.28
CA LEU A 100 20.37 -1.51 -28.89
C LEU A 100 21.81 -0.94 -28.74
N SER A 101 22.59 -0.93 -29.82
CA SER A 101 23.92 -0.35 -29.94
C SER A 101 23.97 1.17 -30.13
N ASP A 102 22.83 1.81 -30.44
CA ASP A 102 22.73 3.28 -30.63
C ASP A 102 22.51 4.02 -29.29
N LEU A 103 22.38 3.29 -28.19
CA LEU A 103 22.37 3.86 -26.85
C LEU A 103 23.81 3.95 -26.31
N PRO A 104 24.24 5.10 -25.75
CA PRO A 104 25.53 5.17 -25.09
C PRO A 104 25.58 4.12 -23.98
N ALA A 105 26.65 3.33 -23.93
CA ALA A 105 26.90 2.40 -22.84
C ALA A 105 26.85 3.20 -21.52
N ASN A 106 25.95 2.79 -20.61
CA ASN A 106 25.58 3.45 -19.34
C ASN A 106 24.44 4.50 -19.38
N SER A 107 23.64 4.56 -20.46
CA SER A 107 22.47 5.47 -20.56
C SER A 107 21.21 5.01 -19.81
N ILE A 108 21.19 3.81 -19.21
CA ILE A 108 20.09 3.38 -18.34
C ILE A 108 20.38 3.88 -16.93
N THR A 109 20.26 5.19 -16.72
CA THR A 109 19.92 5.68 -15.38
C THR A 109 18.47 5.25 -15.14
N MET A 110 18.29 4.19 -14.35
CA MET A 110 17.01 3.92 -13.68
C MET A 110 16.60 5.23 -13.01
N SER A 111 15.55 5.87 -13.52
CA SER A 111 15.00 7.06 -12.88
C SER A 111 14.65 6.68 -11.46
N SER A 112 15.43 7.20 -10.51
CA SER A 112 15.19 7.14 -9.07
C SER A 112 13.69 7.22 -8.80
N ALA A 113 13.09 6.12 -8.37
CA ALA A 113 11.67 6.00 -8.05
C ALA A 113 11.27 6.76 -6.76
N ALA A 114 12.13 7.67 -6.28
CA ALA A 114 11.79 8.65 -5.27
C ALA A 114 10.84 9.69 -5.89
N LYS A 115 9.53 9.45 -5.75
CA LYS A 115 8.49 10.41 -6.10
C LYS A 115 8.44 11.51 -5.04
N ARG A 116 8.16 12.75 -5.45
CA ARG A 116 8.04 13.92 -4.55
C ARG A 116 7.07 13.62 -3.40
N SER A 117 7.38 14.17 -2.21
CA SER A 117 6.51 14.13 -1.03
C SER A 117 5.05 14.45 -1.41
N GLY A 118 4.15 13.51 -1.16
CA GLY A 118 2.70 13.62 -1.44
C GLY A 118 2.15 12.85 -2.65
N GLU A 119 2.98 12.35 -3.58
CA GLU A 119 2.49 11.51 -4.69
C GLU A 119 2.49 10.01 -4.32
N THR A 120 1.38 9.33 -4.57
CA THR A 120 1.30 7.88 -4.36
C THR A 120 2.09 7.11 -5.43
N LEU A 121 2.80 6.06 -4.98
CA LEU A 121 3.45 5.05 -5.82
C LEU A 121 2.42 4.10 -6.41
N PHE A 122 1.24 3.95 -5.80
CA PHE A 122 0.25 2.98 -6.24
C PHE A 122 -0.48 3.43 -7.50
N ALA A 123 -0.68 2.49 -8.43
CA ALA A 123 -1.44 2.73 -9.63
C ALA A 123 -2.91 3.07 -9.30
N THR A 124 -3.48 3.94 -10.14
CA THR A 124 -4.91 4.18 -10.22
C THR A 124 -5.51 3.17 -11.19
N GLY A 125 -6.60 2.50 -10.81
CA GLY A 125 -7.31 1.62 -11.73
C GLY A 125 -8.24 2.39 -12.65
N GLN A 126 -8.94 1.67 -13.52
CA GLN A 126 -10.02 2.27 -14.32
C GLN A 126 -11.26 2.45 -13.43
N GLY A 127 -11.82 3.66 -13.41
CA GLY A 127 -12.96 4.02 -12.56
C GLY A 127 -12.58 4.13 -11.08
N ASN A 128 -13.46 3.63 -10.19
CA ASN A 128 -13.28 3.69 -8.72
C ASN A 128 -12.59 2.45 -8.12
N SER A 129 -12.06 1.54 -8.95
CA SER A 129 -11.40 0.32 -8.47
C SER A 129 -9.88 0.48 -8.44
N PHE A 130 -9.23 -0.07 -7.42
CA PHE A 130 -7.77 -0.17 -7.39
C PHE A 130 -7.33 -1.47 -8.07
N PRO A 131 -6.20 -1.48 -8.81
CA PRO A 131 -5.65 -2.71 -9.37
C PRO A 131 -5.02 -3.56 -8.27
N LEU A 132 -5.63 -4.71 -8.00
CA LEU A 132 -5.33 -5.58 -6.88
C LEU A 132 -5.12 -7.04 -7.33
N ILE A 133 -4.28 -7.73 -6.57
CA ILE A 133 -4.19 -9.20 -6.53
C ILE A 133 -4.32 -9.60 -5.08
N MET A 134 -5.22 -10.53 -4.78
CA MET A 134 -5.27 -11.23 -3.51
C MET A 134 -4.65 -12.61 -3.67
N VAL A 135 -3.76 -12.99 -2.75
CA VAL A 135 -3.10 -14.29 -2.71
C VAL A 135 -3.28 -14.89 -1.33
N ASN A 136 -4.03 -15.97 -1.22
CA ASN A 136 -4.29 -16.70 0.04
C ASN A 136 -4.74 -15.78 1.20
N GLY A 137 -5.56 -14.77 0.89
CA GLY A 137 -6.05 -13.78 1.87
C GLY A 137 -5.21 -12.51 1.99
N ALA A 138 -3.97 -12.48 1.49
CA ALA A 138 -3.13 -11.29 1.48
C ALA A 138 -3.49 -10.41 0.28
N THR A 139 -3.67 -9.11 0.50
CA THR A 139 -4.01 -8.17 -0.58
C THR A 139 -2.77 -7.38 -1.00
N TYR A 140 -2.56 -7.30 -2.31
CA TYR A 140 -1.47 -6.57 -2.93
C TYR A 140 -2.03 -5.56 -3.94
N ARG A 141 -1.48 -4.35 -3.95
CA ARG A 141 -1.88 -3.27 -4.85
C ARG A 141 -0.77 -2.92 -5.84
N MET A 142 -1.13 -2.79 -7.11
CA MET A 142 -0.18 -2.55 -8.18
C MET A 142 0.54 -1.21 -8.00
N LEU A 143 1.85 -1.21 -8.25
CA LEU A 143 2.66 0.01 -8.31
C LEU A 143 2.52 0.67 -9.70
N THR A 144 2.60 2.00 -9.72
CA THR A 144 2.64 2.81 -10.94
C THR A 144 3.95 2.57 -11.67
N TYR A 145 5.05 2.60 -10.93
CA TYR A 145 6.40 2.37 -11.42
C TYR A 145 7.12 1.32 -10.55
N PRO A 146 7.98 0.49 -11.16
CA PRO A 146 8.20 0.40 -12.61
C PRO A 146 6.97 -0.15 -13.37
N ASP A 147 6.83 0.22 -14.64
CA ASP A 147 5.77 -0.26 -15.55
C ASP A 147 6.09 -1.63 -16.17
N GLY A 148 7.24 -2.20 -15.80
CA GLY A 148 7.68 -3.55 -16.11
C GLY A 148 8.94 -3.89 -15.31
N ILE A 149 9.05 -5.14 -14.84
CA ILE A 149 10.28 -5.67 -14.24
C ILE A 149 10.88 -6.79 -15.08
N SER A 150 12.20 -6.97 -14.96
CA SER A 150 12.91 -8.13 -15.50
C SER A 150 12.46 -9.41 -14.79
N SER A 151 12.40 -10.53 -15.52
CA SER A 151 12.14 -11.85 -14.94
C SER A 151 13.22 -12.27 -13.93
N SER A 152 14.38 -11.62 -13.92
CA SER A 152 15.44 -11.85 -12.93
C SER A 152 15.07 -11.38 -11.53
N LEU A 153 14.01 -10.57 -11.36
CA LEU A 153 13.49 -10.16 -10.05
C LEU A 153 12.37 -11.08 -9.55
N LEU A 154 12.05 -12.16 -10.26
CA LEU A 154 11.03 -13.13 -9.85
C LEU A 154 11.64 -14.16 -8.90
N GLY A 155 11.00 -14.34 -7.77
CA GLY A 155 11.23 -15.43 -6.84
C GLY A 155 10.33 -16.63 -7.16
N ARG A 156 9.85 -17.28 -6.09
CA ARG A 156 9.00 -18.47 -6.16
C ARG A 156 7.65 -18.17 -6.81
N GLU A 157 7.16 -19.09 -7.65
CA GLU A 157 5.77 -19.08 -8.11
C GLU A 157 4.82 -19.40 -6.95
N LEU A 158 3.83 -18.53 -6.73
CA LEU A 158 2.81 -18.66 -5.68
C LEU A 158 1.57 -19.41 -6.17
N GLY A 159 1.30 -19.34 -7.48
CA GLY A 159 0.21 -20.03 -8.14
C GLY A 159 -0.30 -19.28 -9.36
N LEU A 160 -1.45 -19.70 -9.88
CA LEU A 160 -2.13 -19.06 -11.01
C LEU A 160 -3.34 -18.27 -10.53
N VAL A 161 -3.63 -17.14 -11.17
CA VAL A 161 -4.88 -16.40 -10.95
C VAL A 161 -6.07 -17.31 -11.24
N ASN A 162 -6.83 -17.64 -10.20
CA ASN A 162 -7.96 -18.56 -10.29
C ASN A 162 -9.25 -17.84 -10.71
N GLU A 163 -9.40 -16.59 -10.29
CA GLU A 163 -10.62 -15.82 -10.46
C GLU A 163 -10.27 -14.39 -10.87
N TYR A 164 -10.92 -13.89 -11.93
CA TYR A 164 -10.93 -12.47 -12.23
C TYR A 164 -12.23 -11.86 -11.73
N ASN A 165 -12.14 -10.88 -10.83
CA ASN A 165 -13.29 -10.24 -10.20
C ASN A 165 -13.00 -8.76 -9.99
N LEU A 166 -13.88 -7.87 -10.47
CA LEU A 166 -13.72 -6.42 -10.36
C LEU A 166 -13.61 -5.93 -8.91
N GLU A 167 -14.24 -6.65 -7.98
CA GLU A 167 -14.14 -6.44 -6.53
C GLU A 167 -13.46 -7.67 -5.92
N PRO A 168 -12.12 -7.77 -5.91
CA PRO A 168 -11.42 -8.97 -5.48
C PRO A 168 -11.86 -9.44 -4.10
N ALA A 169 -12.14 -8.54 -3.16
CA ALA A 169 -12.59 -8.86 -1.79
C ALA A 169 -13.89 -9.70 -1.72
N LEU A 170 -14.69 -9.78 -2.78
CA LEU A 170 -15.87 -10.63 -2.86
C LEU A 170 -15.60 -12.00 -3.53
N GLY A 171 -14.38 -12.21 -4.03
CA GLY A 171 -13.96 -13.46 -4.64
C GLY A 171 -13.74 -14.58 -3.61
N SER A 172 -13.71 -15.82 -4.12
CA SER A 172 -13.55 -17.03 -3.29
C SER A 172 -12.36 -17.90 -3.69
N GLY A 173 -11.66 -17.55 -4.78
CA GLY A 173 -10.44 -18.22 -5.21
C GLY A 173 -9.25 -17.99 -4.27
N ASN A 174 -8.25 -18.87 -4.38
CA ASN A 174 -6.98 -18.72 -3.65
C ASN A 174 -6.20 -17.51 -4.17
N ILE A 175 -6.22 -17.29 -5.49
CA ILE A 175 -5.70 -16.08 -6.12
C ILE A 175 -6.81 -15.39 -6.92
N VAL A 176 -7.18 -14.19 -6.50
CA VAL A 176 -8.24 -13.36 -7.11
C VAL A 176 -7.65 -12.03 -7.56
N SER A 177 -7.92 -11.59 -8.78
CA SER A 177 -7.42 -10.32 -9.29
C SER A 177 -8.47 -9.54 -10.09
N ASN A 178 -8.33 -8.21 -10.11
CA ASN A 178 -9.00 -7.35 -11.09
C ASN A 178 -7.99 -6.69 -12.06
N ALA A 179 -6.76 -7.18 -12.09
CA ALA A 179 -5.66 -6.61 -12.86
C ALA A 179 -4.99 -7.68 -13.75
N ALA A 180 -4.51 -8.78 -13.16
CA ALA A 180 -3.94 -9.90 -13.90
C ALA A 180 -5.06 -10.85 -14.37
N GLY A 181 -4.94 -11.36 -15.60
CA GLY A 181 -5.96 -12.23 -16.21
C GLY A 181 -6.00 -13.63 -15.59
N PRO A 182 -7.12 -14.39 -15.74
CA PRO A 182 -7.20 -15.77 -15.32
C PRO A 182 -6.10 -16.64 -15.94
N GLY A 183 -5.51 -17.53 -15.13
CA GLY A 183 -4.42 -18.42 -15.56
C GLY A 183 -3.04 -17.76 -15.61
N GLU A 184 -2.93 -16.45 -15.39
CA GLU A 184 -1.62 -15.79 -15.29
C GLU A 184 -0.91 -16.23 -14.00
N PRO A 185 0.39 -16.59 -14.07
CA PRO A 185 1.16 -16.93 -12.89
C PRO A 185 1.46 -15.68 -12.05
N VAL A 186 1.40 -15.87 -10.74
CA VAL A 186 1.78 -14.89 -9.72
C VAL A 186 3.03 -15.39 -9.02
N PHE A 187 4.04 -14.55 -8.95
CA PHE A 187 5.33 -14.84 -8.32
C PHE A 187 5.53 -13.94 -7.11
N ALA A 188 6.22 -14.42 -6.09
CA ALA A 188 6.88 -13.53 -5.14
C ALA A 188 7.97 -12.75 -5.89
N VAL A 189 8.21 -11.49 -5.50
CA VAL A 189 9.45 -10.80 -5.91
C VAL A 189 10.61 -11.42 -5.13
N GLU A 190 11.77 -11.60 -5.79
CA GLU A 190 12.94 -12.23 -5.17
C GLU A 190 13.35 -11.49 -3.89
N GLY A 191 13.46 -12.24 -2.79
CA GLY A 191 13.78 -11.71 -1.47
C GLY A 191 12.64 -10.94 -0.77
N MET A 192 11.48 -10.81 -1.40
CA MET A 192 10.37 -9.98 -0.92
C MET A 192 9.08 -10.81 -0.72
N GLU A 193 9.24 -12.09 -0.38
CA GLU A 193 8.10 -12.97 -0.09
C GLU A 193 7.27 -12.39 1.06
N GLY A 194 5.95 -12.37 0.90
CA GLY A 194 5.05 -11.74 1.87
C GLY A 194 4.94 -10.22 1.75
N ALA A 195 5.81 -9.53 1.01
CA ALA A 195 5.76 -8.06 0.87
C ALA A 195 5.44 -7.58 -0.54
N MET A 196 5.94 -8.26 -1.57
CA MET A 196 5.67 -7.94 -2.95
C MET A 196 5.43 -9.18 -3.81
N VAL A 197 4.49 -9.05 -4.73
CA VAL A 197 4.24 -10.05 -5.77
C VAL A 197 4.34 -9.42 -7.15
N ALA A 198 4.59 -10.25 -8.16
CA ALA A 198 4.61 -9.85 -9.55
C ALA A 198 3.72 -10.76 -10.39
N ALA A 199 3.00 -10.15 -11.32
CA ALA A 199 2.17 -10.86 -12.28
C ALA A 199 2.14 -10.08 -13.60
N LYS A 200 1.78 -10.77 -14.68
CA LYS A 200 1.65 -10.12 -15.98
C LYS A 200 0.33 -9.35 -16.06
N VAL A 201 0.43 -8.07 -16.43
CA VAL A 201 -0.71 -7.18 -16.69
C VAL A 201 -0.43 -6.47 -18.00
N ASP A 202 -1.35 -6.57 -18.96
CA ASP A 202 -1.25 -5.96 -20.29
C ASP A 202 0.07 -6.23 -21.03
N GLY A 203 0.65 -7.43 -20.84
CA GLY A 203 1.90 -7.81 -21.51
C GLY A 203 3.16 -7.61 -20.68
N SER A 204 3.12 -6.79 -19.62
CA SER A 204 4.27 -6.44 -18.77
C SER A 204 4.21 -7.12 -17.41
N LEU A 205 5.36 -7.54 -16.87
CA LEU A 205 5.46 -8.01 -15.48
C LEU A 205 5.37 -6.81 -14.54
N ARG A 206 4.26 -6.67 -13.83
CA ARG A 206 3.99 -5.55 -12.91
C ARG A 206 4.15 -6.00 -11.46
N VAL A 207 4.63 -5.09 -10.63
CA VAL A 207 4.82 -5.32 -9.19
C VAL A 207 3.61 -4.82 -8.41
N PHE A 208 3.23 -5.59 -7.40
CA PHE A 208 2.20 -5.27 -6.44
C PHE A 208 2.80 -5.33 -5.04
N GLN A 209 2.61 -4.28 -4.25
CA GLN A 209 3.03 -4.25 -2.84
C GLN A 209 1.86 -4.66 -1.95
N ARG A 210 2.17 -5.40 -0.89
CA ARG A 210 1.19 -5.80 0.12
C ARG A 210 0.63 -4.59 0.86
N ILE A 211 -0.68 -4.59 1.08
CA ILE A 211 -1.39 -3.51 1.77
C ILE A 211 -2.45 -4.08 2.71
N SER A 212 -2.82 -3.30 3.72
CA SER A 212 -4.13 -3.47 4.36
C SER A 212 -5.26 -3.11 3.40
N TYR A 213 -6.27 -3.97 3.32
CA TYR A 213 -7.44 -3.72 2.50
C TYR A 213 -8.69 -4.35 3.13
N SER A 214 -9.80 -3.62 3.09
CA SER A 214 -11.11 -4.07 3.58
C SER A 214 -11.10 -4.66 5.00
N GLY A 215 -10.34 -4.05 5.92
CA GLY A 215 -10.24 -4.49 7.32
C GLY A 215 -9.31 -5.68 7.57
N THR A 216 -8.64 -6.19 6.53
CA THR A 216 -7.60 -7.21 6.63
C THR A 216 -6.24 -6.52 6.61
N ALA A 217 -5.38 -6.85 7.57
CA ALA A 217 -4.06 -6.24 7.77
C ALA A 217 -2.99 -7.33 7.70
N THR A 218 -2.81 -8.07 8.79
CA THR A 218 -1.98 -9.28 8.87
C THR A 218 -2.84 -10.54 8.77
N ILE A 219 -2.19 -11.66 8.48
CA ILE A 219 -2.80 -13.00 8.37
C ILE A 219 -2.18 -13.88 9.45
N GLY A 220 -3.03 -14.47 10.29
CA GLY A 220 -2.54 -15.31 11.39
C GLY A 220 -1.67 -14.51 12.36
N ASP A 221 -0.46 -14.99 12.60
CA ASP A 221 0.50 -14.46 13.57
C ASP A 221 1.64 -13.65 12.91
N GLU A 222 1.43 -13.14 11.68
CA GLU A 222 2.43 -12.32 10.98
C GLU A 222 2.80 -11.04 11.75
N GLU A 223 4.09 -10.73 11.73
CA GLU A 223 4.68 -9.50 12.25
C GLU A 223 4.96 -8.50 11.11
N LEU A 224 5.40 -7.29 11.44
CA LEU A 224 5.70 -6.25 10.45
C LEU A 224 6.74 -6.74 9.43
N GLY A 225 7.76 -7.45 9.89
CA GLY A 225 8.84 -8.01 9.07
C GLY A 225 8.34 -8.96 7.98
N ASP A 226 7.31 -9.77 8.28
CA ASP A 226 6.70 -10.71 7.30
C ASP A 226 6.00 -10.00 6.14
N THR A 227 5.75 -8.69 6.28
CA THR A 227 5.01 -7.88 5.31
C THR A 227 5.86 -6.80 4.63
N LEU A 228 7.13 -6.66 5.04
CA LEU A 228 8.09 -5.67 4.55
C LEU A 228 9.35 -6.35 3.99
N CYS A 229 10.50 -5.67 4.08
CA CYS A 229 11.78 -6.18 3.61
C CYS A 229 12.77 -6.30 4.76
N GLU A 230 13.79 -7.11 4.53
CA GLU A 230 14.89 -7.28 5.46
C GLU A 230 15.78 -6.02 5.46
N PRO A 231 16.41 -5.69 6.61
CA PRO A 231 17.25 -4.49 6.70
C PRO A 231 18.41 -4.46 5.70
N ASP A 232 18.95 -5.60 5.28
CA ASP A 232 20.07 -5.65 4.32
C ASP A 232 19.65 -5.34 2.87
N GLN A 233 18.35 -5.40 2.58
CA GLN A 233 17.77 -5.11 1.27
C GLN A 233 17.52 -3.62 1.05
N VAL A 234 17.61 -2.80 2.10
CA VAL A 234 17.35 -1.36 2.05
C VAL A 234 18.58 -0.58 1.54
N ASP A 235 18.35 0.27 0.55
CA ASP A 235 19.33 1.22 0.02
C ASP A 235 19.15 2.63 0.64
N TRP A 236 17.91 3.11 0.71
CA TRP A 236 17.56 4.40 1.31
C TRP A 236 16.17 4.38 1.93
N ILE A 237 15.94 5.29 2.89
CA ILE A 237 14.64 5.57 3.49
C ILE A 237 14.38 7.06 3.37
N MET A 238 13.20 7.43 2.86
CA MET A 238 12.75 8.81 2.77
C MET A 238 11.48 8.99 3.60
N LEU A 239 11.49 9.94 4.53
CA LEU A 239 10.35 10.31 5.35
C LEU A 239 10.00 11.77 5.05
N ASP A 240 8.80 12.01 4.53
CA ASP A 240 8.23 13.33 4.20
C ASP A 240 9.08 14.28 3.33
N GLY A 241 10.21 13.82 2.79
CA GLY A 241 11.10 14.56 1.88
C GLY A 241 12.57 14.39 2.23
N ASP A 242 12.87 14.09 3.49
CA ASP A 242 14.23 13.91 3.98
C ASP A 242 14.67 12.47 3.76
N THR A 243 15.93 12.26 3.36
CA THR A 243 16.41 10.95 2.88
C THR A 243 17.67 10.53 3.61
N VAL A 244 17.61 9.36 4.24
CA VAL A 244 18.76 8.67 4.86
C VAL A 244 19.14 7.48 3.98
N SER A 245 20.44 7.27 3.73
CA SER A 245 20.94 6.25 2.79
C SER A 245 21.97 5.29 3.39
N GLY A 246 22.19 4.17 2.71
CA GLY A 246 23.27 3.23 2.98
C GLY A 246 23.17 2.57 4.37
N LYS A 247 24.27 2.57 5.12
CA LYS A 247 24.31 1.87 6.43
C LYS A 247 23.35 2.47 7.46
N ALA A 248 23.09 3.77 7.41
CA ALA A 248 22.16 4.42 8.32
C ALA A 248 20.71 3.99 8.03
N ALA A 249 20.31 3.95 6.75
CA ALA A 249 19.00 3.47 6.31
C ALA A 249 18.72 2.04 6.79
N ARG A 250 19.71 1.14 6.68
CA ARG A 250 19.60 -0.25 7.14
C ARG A 250 19.47 -0.36 8.67
N LYS A 251 20.11 0.53 9.42
CA LYS A 251 19.92 0.60 10.88
C LYS A 251 18.52 1.09 11.24
N LEU A 252 18.02 2.11 10.55
CA LEU A 252 16.66 2.61 10.73
C LEU A 252 15.62 1.53 10.44
N MET A 253 15.81 0.77 9.36
CA MET A 253 14.94 -0.37 9.08
C MET A 253 14.99 -1.41 10.19
N LYS A 254 16.17 -1.70 10.73
CA LYS A 254 16.30 -2.61 11.87
C LYS A 254 15.55 -2.09 13.11
N VAL A 255 15.67 -0.81 13.45
CA VAL A 255 14.91 -0.19 14.54
C VAL A 255 13.41 -0.34 14.30
N LEU A 256 12.95 -0.05 13.08
CA LEU A 256 11.55 -0.21 12.72
C LEU A 256 11.05 -1.65 12.97
N LEU A 257 11.79 -2.66 12.51
CA LEU A 257 11.36 -4.05 12.67
C LEU A 257 11.48 -4.57 14.11
N ASP A 258 12.50 -4.14 14.86
CA ASP A 258 12.73 -4.60 16.23
C ASP A 258 11.77 -3.93 17.25
N ASP A 259 11.40 -2.66 17.01
CA ASP A 259 10.68 -1.82 17.99
C ASP A 259 9.24 -1.48 17.60
N ALA A 260 8.76 -1.88 16.41
CA ALA A 260 7.38 -1.66 16.02
C ALA A 260 6.41 -2.53 16.82
N ASP A 261 5.44 -1.89 17.48
CA ASP A 261 4.34 -2.58 18.16
C ASP A 261 3.05 -2.48 17.34
N PHE A 262 2.38 -3.62 17.13
CA PHE A 262 1.08 -3.63 16.45
C PHE A 262 0.06 -2.81 17.24
N HIS A 263 -0.54 -1.82 16.59
CA HIS A 263 -1.48 -0.89 17.21
C HIS A 263 -2.92 -1.17 16.79
N SER A 264 -3.21 -1.24 15.49
CA SER A 264 -4.56 -1.53 15.00
C SER A 264 -4.58 -2.01 13.55
N THR A 265 -5.73 -2.48 13.07
CA THR A 265 -5.95 -2.78 11.65
C THR A 265 -6.35 -1.54 10.84
N ALA A 266 -6.65 -0.42 11.50
CA ALA A 266 -7.00 0.82 10.83
C ALA A 266 -5.75 1.40 10.15
N VAL A 267 -5.96 2.05 9.00
CA VAL A 267 -4.91 2.77 8.29
C VAL A 267 -5.26 4.24 8.30
N SER A 268 -4.35 5.06 8.79
CA SER A 268 -4.52 6.51 8.84
C SER A 268 -3.15 7.19 8.83
N GLY A 269 -3.06 8.31 8.14
CA GLY A 269 -1.83 9.06 8.01
C GLY A 269 -1.92 10.02 6.83
N THR A 270 -1.18 11.11 6.91
CA THR A 270 -1.02 12.08 5.80
C THR A 270 0.41 12.17 5.31
N GLY A 271 1.37 11.69 6.11
CA GLY A 271 2.77 11.58 5.73
C GLY A 271 3.03 10.31 4.92
N SER A 272 4.21 10.26 4.32
CA SER A 272 4.65 9.15 3.49
C SER A 272 6.06 8.73 3.86
N LEU A 273 6.22 7.45 4.14
CA LEU A 273 7.51 6.78 4.29
C LEU A 273 7.76 5.96 3.02
N GLN A 274 8.85 6.26 2.32
CA GLN A 274 9.30 5.48 1.16
C GLN A 274 10.58 4.74 1.51
N ILE A 275 10.67 3.47 1.13
CA ILE A 275 11.84 2.62 1.37
C ILE A 275 12.34 2.14 0.02
N GLY A 276 13.49 2.66 -0.40
CA GLY A 276 14.17 2.24 -1.61
C GLY A 276 14.99 0.98 -1.38
N LEU A 277 14.79 0.00 -2.25
CA LEU A 277 15.42 -1.31 -2.16
C LEU A 277 16.64 -1.39 -3.09
N THR A 278 17.60 -2.22 -2.71
CA THR A 278 18.83 -2.51 -3.48
C THR A 278 18.55 -3.11 -4.86
N ASN A 279 17.37 -3.71 -5.06
CA ASN A 279 16.91 -4.22 -6.36
C ASN A 279 16.24 -3.15 -7.25
N GLY A 280 16.19 -1.90 -6.78
CA GLY A 280 15.62 -0.75 -7.51
C GLY A 280 14.12 -0.54 -7.33
N LEU A 281 13.42 -1.41 -6.58
CA LEU A 281 12.01 -1.22 -6.24
C LEU A 281 11.85 -0.31 -5.02
N VAL A 282 10.63 0.20 -4.80
CA VAL A 282 10.31 1.09 -3.68
C VAL A 282 9.04 0.63 -3.00
N LEU A 283 9.07 0.54 -1.67
CA LEU A 283 7.88 0.41 -0.83
C LEU A 283 7.36 1.78 -0.42
N GLN A 284 6.05 1.96 -0.35
CA GLN A 284 5.44 3.14 0.26
C GLN A 284 4.52 2.74 1.41
N LEU A 285 4.73 3.37 2.57
CA LEU A 285 3.91 3.26 3.78
C LEU A 285 3.33 4.64 4.10
N LEU A 286 2.17 4.65 4.76
CA LEU A 286 1.57 5.89 5.28
C LEU A 286 2.09 6.18 6.68
N VAL A 287 2.19 7.45 7.03
CA VAL A 287 2.68 7.91 8.35
C VAL A 287 1.70 8.90 8.97
N GLY A 288 1.49 8.80 10.28
CA GLY A 288 0.85 9.86 11.07
C GLY A 288 1.15 9.72 12.56
N ASP A 289 1.25 10.83 13.31
CA ASP A 289 1.45 10.91 14.77
C ASP A 289 2.24 9.71 15.39
N ASP A 290 3.44 9.41 14.87
CA ASP A 290 4.36 8.31 15.27
C ASP A 290 3.91 6.86 14.96
N VAL A 291 2.97 6.71 14.05
CA VAL A 291 2.42 5.44 13.57
C VAL A 291 2.75 5.26 12.09
N ILE A 292 3.24 4.07 11.76
CA ILE A 292 3.48 3.61 10.39
C ILE A 292 2.34 2.67 9.99
N SER A 293 1.66 3.05 8.92
CA SER A 293 0.57 2.29 8.32
C SER A 293 1.10 1.48 7.13
N ALA A 294 1.16 0.16 7.32
CA ALA A 294 1.55 -0.87 6.37
C ALA A 294 0.41 -1.89 6.21
N CYS A 295 0.68 -3.17 6.48
CA CYS A 295 -0.32 -4.20 6.77
C CYS A 295 -0.83 -4.05 8.21
N GLY A 296 -1.50 -2.93 8.48
CA GLY A 296 -1.93 -2.50 9.81
C GLY A 296 -1.22 -1.22 10.21
N SER A 297 -1.59 -0.69 11.36
CA SER A 297 -0.90 0.42 12.01
C SER A 297 0.05 -0.11 13.06
N TRP A 298 1.28 0.39 13.02
CA TRP A 298 2.39 0.00 13.87
C TRP A 298 2.95 1.24 14.54
N SER A 299 2.93 1.26 15.86
CA SER A 299 3.51 2.36 16.64
C SER A 299 5.01 2.14 16.74
N CYS A 300 5.82 3.12 16.32
CA CYS A 300 7.28 3.02 16.43
C CYS A 300 7.95 4.38 16.69
N PRO A 301 7.76 4.99 17.89
CA PRO A 301 8.36 6.30 18.20
C PRO A 301 9.89 6.32 18.07
N GLY A 302 10.55 5.22 18.45
CA GLY A 302 12.01 5.09 18.37
C GLY A 302 12.54 5.15 16.93
N PHE A 303 11.75 4.74 15.93
CA PHE A 303 12.12 4.91 14.53
C PHE A 303 12.19 6.39 14.14
N PHE A 304 11.20 7.19 14.53
CA PHE A 304 11.15 8.62 14.21
C PHE A 304 12.28 9.39 14.91
N GLU A 305 12.51 9.10 16.20
CA GLU A 305 13.65 9.67 16.94
C GLU A 305 14.99 9.29 16.28
N ALA A 306 15.17 8.02 15.89
CA ALA A 306 16.38 7.58 15.21
C ALA A 306 16.54 8.18 13.81
N PHE A 307 15.43 8.45 13.10
CA PHE A 307 15.43 9.07 11.78
C PHE A 307 15.94 10.51 11.87
N ASP A 308 15.41 11.29 12.81
CA ASP A 308 15.83 12.68 13.06
C ASP A 308 17.32 12.79 13.45
N GLU A 309 17.87 11.77 14.11
CA GLU A 309 19.31 11.72 14.46
C GLU A 309 20.22 11.32 13.29
N ALA A 310 19.66 10.71 12.24
CA ALA A 310 20.41 10.15 11.12
C ALA A 310 20.51 11.06 9.90
N GLU A 311 19.75 12.16 9.87
CA GLU A 311 19.86 13.28 8.91
C GLU A 311 21.15 14.09 9.11
#